data_AF-A0A1V5U4F8-F1
#
_entry.id   AF-A0A1V5U4F8-F1
#
_cell.length_a   1.000
_cell.length_b   1.000
_cell.length_c   1.000
_cell.angle_alpha   90.00
_cell.angle_beta   90.00
_cell.angle_gamma   90.00
#
_symmetry.space_group_name_H-M   'P 1'
#
loop_
_entity.id
_entity.type
_entity.pdbx_description
1 polymer ?
#
loop_
_entity_poly.entity_id
_entity_poly.type
_entity_poly.pdbx_seq_one_letter_code
_entity_poly.pdbx_strand_id
1 'polypeptide(L)'
;MPAVPGMRAPIKALCVVPAKTEEGTKLRIPGREFGLRIGEKSEFKMFVSTTHKEESPGTILEEWPEGEIIEMTPLETALEKKDGVSEDIIPVTIESYVTEIGTIEIWCVSRDGKNRWKLEFNIRESE
;
A
#
# COMPACT_ATOMS: atom_id res chain seq x y z
N MET A 1 17.33 -10.17 -5.88
CA MET A 1 18.75 -10.03 -5.45
C MET A 1 18.82 -10.47 -3.98
N PRO A 2 19.78 -11.32 -3.59
CA PRO A 2 19.95 -11.72 -2.18
C PRO A 2 20.37 -10.52 -1.32
N ALA A 3 19.95 -10.48 -0.06
CA ALA A 3 20.33 -9.43 0.88
C ALA A 3 21.85 -9.52 1.17
N VAL A 4 22.58 -8.43 0.90
CA VAL A 4 23.99 -8.31 1.28
C VAL A 4 24.06 -7.77 2.72
N PRO A 5 24.69 -8.46 3.67
CA PRO A 5 24.86 -7.95 5.03
C PRO A 5 25.50 -6.55 5.02
N GLY A 6 24.84 -5.57 5.65
CA GLY A 6 25.32 -4.19 5.74
C GLY A 6 24.75 -3.22 4.70
N MET A 7 24.07 -3.70 3.65
CA MET A 7 23.29 -2.84 2.75
C MET A 7 21.80 -2.98 3.07
N ARG A 8 21.11 -1.85 3.28
CA ARG A 8 19.65 -1.85 3.34
C ARG A 8 19.12 -2.36 2.01
N ALA A 9 18.14 -3.26 2.07
CA ALA A 9 17.47 -3.73 0.85
C ALA A 9 16.90 -2.50 0.10
N PRO A 10 17.04 -2.45 -1.23
CA PRO A 10 16.48 -1.35 -2.00
C PRO A 10 14.97 -1.31 -1.78
N ILE A 11 14.47 -0.12 -1.45
CA ILE A 11 13.03 0.11 -1.26
C ILE A 11 12.40 0.16 -2.65
N LYS A 12 11.29 -0.55 -2.82
CA LYS A 12 10.44 -0.44 -4.02
C LYS A 12 9.12 0.19 -3.62
N ALA A 13 8.63 1.11 -4.43
CA ALA A 13 7.33 1.75 -4.21
C ALA A 13 6.29 1.16 -5.17
N LEU A 14 5.07 0.94 -4.69
CA LEU A 14 3.94 0.48 -5.48
C LEU A 14 2.97 1.65 -5.69
N CYS A 15 2.66 1.99 -6.93
CA CYS A 15 1.62 2.97 -7.24
C CYS A 15 0.24 2.37 -6.92
N VAL A 16 -0.33 2.76 -5.78
CA VAL A 16 -1.68 2.35 -5.35
C VAL A 16 -2.76 3.34 -5.74
N VAL A 17 -2.40 4.62 -5.92
CA VAL A 17 -3.29 5.70 -6.37
C VAL A 17 -2.50 6.62 -7.29
N PRO A 18 -2.82 6.68 -8.60
CA PRO A 18 -2.21 7.63 -9.53
C PRO A 18 -2.53 9.09 -9.20
N ALA A 19 -1.65 10.01 -9.60
CA ALA A 19 -1.75 11.45 -9.28
C ALA A 19 -3.03 12.15 -9.77
N LYS A 20 -3.72 11.63 -10.79
CA LYS A 20 -4.96 12.20 -11.36
C LYS A 20 -6.21 11.37 -11.03
N THR A 21 -6.18 10.64 -9.92
CA THR A 21 -7.33 9.86 -9.48
C THR A 21 -8.40 10.79 -8.93
N GLU A 22 -9.61 10.71 -9.47
CA GLU A 22 -10.75 11.49 -8.98
C GLU A 22 -11.21 10.97 -7.60
N GLU A 23 -11.70 11.85 -6.74
CA GLU A 23 -12.35 11.47 -5.49
C GLU A 23 -13.56 10.56 -5.78
N GLY A 24 -13.81 9.60 -4.89
CA GLY A 24 -14.83 8.57 -5.10
C GLY A 24 -14.39 7.44 -6.05
N THR A 25 -13.17 7.48 -6.59
CA THR A 25 -12.67 6.42 -7.48
C THR A 25 -12.20 5.20 -6.69
N LYS A 26 -12.64 4.02 -7.12
CA LYS A 26 -12.13 2.72 -6.67
C LYS A 26 -11.19 2.15 -7.72
N LEU A 27 -10.00 1.74 -7.30
CA LEU A 27 -9.00 1.12 -8.14
C LEU A 27 -8.66 -0.28 -7.61
N ARG A 28 -8.37 -1.20 -8.51
CA ARG A 28 -7.85 -2.51 -8.18
C ARG A 28 -6.47 -2.67 -8.81
N ILE A 29 -5.52 -3.17 -8.03
CA ILE A 29 -4.17 -3.45 -8.52
C ILE A 29 -4.19 -4.80 -9.26
N PRO A 30 -4.01 -4.82 -10.59
CA PRO A 30 -4.18 -6.03 -11.37
C PRO A 30 -2.93 -6.93 -11.33
N GLY A 31 -3.14 -8.24 -11.55
CA GLY A 31 -2.08 -9.18 -11.91
C GLY A 31 -1.03 -9.45 -10.83
N ARG A 32 -1.30 -9.11 -9.56
CA ARG A 32 -0.34 -9.29 -8.47
C ARG A 32 -1.03 -9.64 -7.15
N GLU A 33 -0.38 -10.52 -6.40
CA GLU A 33 -0.74 -10.85 -5.01
C GLU A 33 0.41 -10.43 -4.08
N PHE A 34 0.04 -10.09 -2.85
CA PHE A 34 0.96 -9.69 -1.79
C PHE A 34 0.73 -10.55 -0.56
N GLY A 35 1.77 -10.80 0.22
CA GLY A 35 1.63 -11.44 1.53
C GLY A 35 1.28 -10.41 2.60
N LEU A 36 0.06 -10.48 3.15
CA LEU A 36 -0.37 -9.64 4.25
C LEU A 36 -0.12 -10.34 5.58
N ARG A 37 0.71 -9.74 6.43
CA ARG A 37 0.89 -10.20 7.80
C ARG A 37 -0.28 -9.77 8.68
N ILE A 38 -0.83 -10.70 9.47
CA ILE A 38 -1.95 -10.46 10.40
C ILE A 38 -1.64 -11.01 11.80
N GLY A 39 -2.29 -10.47 12.82
CA GLY A 39 -2.15 -10.88 14.23
C GLY A 39 -0.95 -10.28 14.96
N GLU A 40 -0.10 -9.51 14.27
CA GLU A 40 1.05 -8.81 14.84
C GLU A 40 1.08 -7.34 14.38
N LYS A 41 1.66 -6.47 15.22
CA LYS A 41 1.86 -5.07 14.88
C LYS A 41 2.81 -4.97 13.68
N SER A 42 2.36 -4.29 12.62
CA SER A 42 3.10 -4.08 11.38
C SER A 42 3.17 -2.60 11.06
N GLU A 43 4.27 -2.17 10.44
CA GLU A 43 4.47 -0.82 9.94
C GLU A 43 4.19 -0.80 8.43
N PHE A 44 3.31 0.09 7.99
CA PHE A 44 2.99 0.34 6.59
C PHE A 44 3.51 1.71 6.19
N LYS A 45 4.62 1.72 5.44
CA LYS A 45 5.20 2.95 4.90
C LYS A 45 4.37 3.46 3.75
N MET A 46 3.98 4.73 3.84
CA MET A 46 3.28 5.44 2.78
C MET A 46 4.24 6.41 2.12
N PHE A 47 4.12 6.54 0.81
CA PHE A 47 4.94 7.42 0.01
C PHE A 47 4.06 8.26 -0.91
N VAL A 48 4.46 9.51 -1.12
CA VAL A 48 3.80 10.42 -2.06
C VAL A 48 4.82 10.88 -3.08
N SER A 49 4.43 10.83 -4.36
CA SER A 49 5.22 11.44 -5.42
C SER A 49 4.99 12.94 -5.46
N THR A 50 6.07 13.72 -5.45
CA THR A 50 6.04 15.18 -5.69
C THR A 50 5.89 15.49 -7.18
N THR A 51 6.11 14.50 -8.03
CA THR A 51 5.90 14.61 -9.47
C THR A 51 4.53 14.04 -9.84
N HIS A 52 3.77 14.75 -10.67
CA HIS A 52 2.50 14.25 -11.21
C HIS A 52 2.73 13.29 -12.39
N LYS A 53 3.76 12.42 -12.32
CA LYS A 53 3.99 11.37 -13.31
C LYS A 53 2.77 10.46 -13.35
N GLU A 54 2.28 10.17 -14.56
CA GLU A 54 1.09 9.36 -14.78
C GLU A 54 1.43 7.87 -14.72
N GLU A 55 1.80 7.42 -13.52
CA GLU A 55 2.02 6.01 -13.26
C GLU A 55 0.68 5.26 -13.23
N SER A 56 0.66 4.09 -13.87
CA SER A 56 -0.54 3.24 -13.85
C SER A 56 -0.66 2.52 -12.50
N PRO A 57 -1.88 2.24 -12.02
CA PRO A 57 -2.07 1.43 -10.82
C PRO A 57 -1.32 0.10 -10.91
N GLY A 58 -0.54 -0.23 -9.88
CA GLY A 58 0.27 -1.44 -9.82
C GLY A 58 1.69 -1.30 -10.39
N THR A 59 2.06 -0.13 -10.91
CA THR A 59 3.44 0.19 -11.30
C THR A 59 4.34 0.06 -10.08
N ILE A 60 5.48 -0.63 -10.23
CA ILE A 60 6.51 -0.71 -9.20
C ILE A 60 7.66 0.19 -9.63
N LEU A 61 7.96 1.17 -8.79
CA LEU A 61 9.15 1.98 -8.92
C LEU A 61 10.26 1.28 -8.16
N GLU A 62 11.33 0.93 -8.88
CA GLU A 62 12.53 0.33 -8.28
C GLU A 62 13.55 1.40 -7.90
N GLU A 63 13.55 2.53 -8.61
CA GLU A 63 14.44 3.67 -8.42
C GLU A 63 13.71 4.96 -8.81
N TRP A 64 14.04 6.07 -8.15
CA TRP A 64 13.53 7.40 -8.45
C TRP A 64 14.57 8.46 -8.07
N PRO A 65 14.56 9.63 -8.72
CA PRO A 65 15.43 10.75 -8.35
C PRO A 65 15.19 11.23 -6.91
N GLU A 66 16.23 11.77 -6.30
CA GLU A 66 16.17 12.31 -4.94
C GLU A 66 15.10 13.41 -4.84
N GLY A 67 14.22 13.32 -3.83
CA GLY A 67 13.13 14.28 -3.61
C GLY A 67 11.87 14.06 -4.45
N GLU A 68 11.86 13.13 -5.41
CA GLU A 68 10.65 12.84 -6.19
C GLU A 68 9.61 12.02 -5.40
N ILE A 69 10.05 11.21 -4.45
CA ILE A 69 9.20 10.43 -3.56
C ILE A 69 9.49 10.83 -2.11
N ILE A 70 8.47 11.28 -1.40
CA ILE A 70 8.53 11.65 0.02
C ILE A 70 7.91 10.53 0.85
N GLU A 71 8.60 10.10 1.90
CA GLU A 71 8.06 9.18 2.90
C GLU A 71 7.15 9.95 3.86
N MET A 72 5.92 9.48 4.00
CA MET A 72 4.92 10.03 4.90
C MET A 72 5.02 9.37 6.28
N THR A 73 4.27 9.89 7.26
CA THR A 73 4.10 9.20 8.54
C THR A 73 3.58 7.77 8.29
N PRO A 74 4.33 6.73 8.70
CA PRO A 74 3.90 5.37 8.48
C PRO A 74 2.68 5.04 9.34
N LEU A 75 1.84 4.14 8.84
CA LEU A 75 0.74 3.59 9.63
C LEU A 75 1.25 2.37 10.39
N GLU A 76 1.27 2.47 11.71
CA GLU A 76 1.58 1.36 12.60
C GLU A 76 0.30 0.74 13.15
N THR A 77 -0.04 -0.48 12.71
CA THR A 77 -1.27 -1.16 13.17
C THR A 77 -1.12 -2.67 13.17
N ALA A 78 -1.92 -3.35 14.00
CA ALA A 78 -2.04 -4.81 13.98
C ALA A 78 -3.34 -5.18 13.27
N LEU A 79 -3.22 -5.86 12.14
CA LEU A 79 -4.38 -6.34 11.40
C LEU A 79 -4.94 -7.60 12.06
N GLU A 80 -6.22 -7.59 12.41
CA GLU A 80 -6.84 -8.69 13.16
C GLU A 80 -6.86 -10.00 12.38
N LYS A 81 -6.67 -11.12 13.09
CA LYS A 81 -6.96 -12.45 12.54
C LYS A 81 -8.47 -12.65 12.49
N LYS A 82 -9.01 -12.85 11.28
CA LYS A 82 -10.43 -13.13 11.08
C LYS A 82 -10.74 -14.60 11.30
N ASP A 83 -12.01 -14.91 11.60
CA ASP A 83 -12.47 -16.29 11.78
C ASP A 83 -12.14 -17.17 10.57
N GLY A 84 -11.65 -18.37 10.86
CA GLY A 84 -11.26 -19.34 9.83
C GLY A 84 -9.90 -19.07 9.17
N VAL A 85 -9.16 -18.05 9.61
CA VAL A 85 -7.79 -17.80 9.16
C VAL A 85 -6.79 -18.37 10.17
N SER A 86 -6.03 -19.38 9.77
CA SER A 86 -5.04 -20.04 10.64
C SER A 86 -3.61 -19.52 10.44
N GLU A 87 -3.34 -18.99 9.26
CA GLU A 87 -2.03 -18.54 8.80
C GLU A 87 -1.75 -17.10 9.25
N ASP A 88 -0.47 -16.80 9.49
CA ASP A 88 -0.03 -15.45 9.88
C ASP A 88 0.21 -14.53 8.68
N ILE A 89 0.36 -15.11 7.48
CA ILE A 89 0.59 -14.39 6.22
C ILE A 89 -0.45 -14.86 5.20
N ILE A 90 -1.27 -13.93 4.70
CA ILE A 90 -2.37 -14.22 3.78
C ILE A 90 -2.09 -13.61 2.41
N PRO A 91 -2.22 -14.38 1.32
CA PRO A 91 -2.16 -13.82 -0.03
C PRO A 91 -3.38 -12.92 -0.28
N VAL A 92 -3.13 -11.67 -0.65
CA VAL A 92 -4.15 -10.65 -0.90
C VAL A 92 -3.92 -9.94 -2.22
N THR A 93 -5.00 -9.47 -2.84
CA THR A 93 -4.95 -8.39 -3.83
C THR A 93 -5.17 -7.04 -3.14
N ILE A 94 -4.63 -5.98 -3.73
CA ILE A 94 -4.82 -4.62 -3.23
C ILE A 94 -5.90 -3.91 -4.03
N GLU A 95 -6.84 -3.30 -3.32
CA GLU A 95 -7.78 -2.31 -3.82
C GLU A 95 -7.51 -0.99 -3.11
N SER A 96 -7.76 0.13 -3.78
CA SER A 96 -7.64 1.46 -3.20
C SER A 96 -8.90 2.27 -3.49
N TYR A 97 -9.22 3.18 -2.57
CA TYR A 97 -10.34 4.09 -2.68
C TYR A 97 -9.90 5.47 -2.20
N VAL A 98 -10.05 6.48 -3.07
CA VAL A 98 -9.82 7.88 -2.72
C VAL A 98 -11.14 8.44 -2.23
N THR A 99 -11.21 8.82 -0.95
CA THR A 99 -12.42 9.39 -0.36
C THR A 99 -12.58 10.87 -0.75
N GLU A 100 -13.81 11.37 -0.69
CA GLU A 100 -14.16 12.79 -0.91
C GLU A 100 -13.60 13.74 0.17
N ILE A 101 -13.03 13.19 1.24
CA ILE A 101 -12.42 13.96 2.34
C ILE A 101 -10.90 13.96 2.26
N GLY A 102 -10.30 13.43 1.18
CA GLY A 102 -8.85 13.42 0.99
C GLY A 102 -8.13 12.35 1.80
N THR A 103 -8.78 11.19 2.01
CA THR A 103 -8.20 10.01 2.64
C THR A 103 -8.02 8.91 1.60
N ILE A 104 -6.92 8.15 1.69
CA ILE A 104 -6.75 6.93 0.90
C ILE A 104 -7.08 5.74 1.78
N GLU A 105 -8.08 4.98 1.39
CA GLU A 105 -8.31 3.65 1.94
C GLU A 105 -7.60 2.62 1.05
N ILE A 106 -6.77 1.78 1.65
CA ILE A 106 -6.17 0.61 1.02
C ILE A 106 -6.85 -0.63 1.61
N TRP A 107 -7.45 -1.42 0.75
CA TRP A 107 -8.11 -2.67 1.08
C TRP A 107 -7.26 -3.85 0.63
N CYS A 108 -6.81 -4.64 1.58
CA CYS A 108 -6.17 -5.93 1.32
C CYS A 108 -7.26 -7.00 1.31
N VAL A 109 -7.54 -7.57 0.14
CA VAL A 109 -8.64 -8.52 -0.06
C VAL A 109 -8.06 -9.92 -0.28
N SER A 110 -8.49 -10.90 0.51
CA SER A 110 -8.06 -12.30 0.36
C SER A 110 -8.43 -12.84 -1.03
N ARG A 111 -7.68 -13.83 -1.50
CA ARG A 111 -7.93 -14.46 -2.81
C ARG A 111 -9.35 -14.97 -3.02
N ASP A 112 -10.00 -15.45 -1.96
CA ASP A 112 -11.39 -15.92 -1.99
C ASP A 112 -12.44 -14.82 -1.77
N GLY A 113 -11.99 -13.57 -1.54
CA GLY A 113 -12.84 -12.40 -1.31
C GLY A 113 -13.60 -12.39 0.03
N LYS A 114 -13.42 -13.42 0.88
CA LYS A 114 -14.18 -13.53 2.15
C LYS A 114 -13.63 -12.62 3.22
N ASN A 115 -12.33 -12.40 3.22
CA ASN A 115 -11.64 -11.60 4.21
C ASN A 115 -11.06 -10.34 3.56
N ARG A 116 -11.23 -9.21 4.24
CA ARG A 116 -10.68 -7.93 3.81
C ARG A 116 -10.18 -7.13 4.99
N TRP A 117 -9.03 -6.51 4.86
CA TRP A 117 -8.42 -5.65 5.88
C TRP A 117 -8.28 -4.25 5.32
N LYS A 118 -8.61 -3.24 6.13
CA LYS A 118 -8.51 -1.84 5.76
C LYS A 118 -7.28 -1.21 6.39
N LEU A 119 -6.53 -0.48 5.59
CA LEU A 119 -5.54 0.49 6.01
C LEU A 119 -6.04 1.86 5.55
N GLU A 120 -5.98 2.86 6.42
CA GLU A 120 -6.49 4.20 6.14
C GLU A 120 -5.34 5.20 6.33
N PHE A 121 -5.09 6.00 5.30
CA PHE A 121 -4.02 7.00 5.28
C PHE A 121 -4.61 8.38 5.04
N ASN A 122 -4.33 9.31 5.95
CA ASN A 122 -4.69 10.72 5.78
C ASN A 122 -3.60 11.44 5.00
N ILE A 123 -3.95 12.01 3.85
CA ILE A 123 -2.98 12.68 2.96
C ILE A 123 -2.77 14.15 3.38
N ARG A 124 -3.69 14.72 4.16
CA ARG A 124 -3.67 16.15 4.55
C ARG A 124 -2.84 16.44 5.81
N GLU A 125 -2.48 15.43 6.60
CA GLU A 125 -1.63 15.59 7.79
C GLU A 125 -0.15 15.90 7.47
N SER A 126 0.16 16.22 6.21
CA SER A 126 1.52 16.35 5.71
C SER A 126 1.77 17.60 4.88
N GLU A 127 0.81 18.54 4.88
CA GLU A 127 1.07 19.95 4.57
C GLU A 127 1.59 20.71 5.81
#